data_AF-A0A923WC69-F1
#
_entry.id   AF-A0A923WC69-F1
#
_cell.length_a   1.000
_cell.length_b   1.000
_cell.length_c   1.000
_cell.angle_alpha   90.00
_cell.angle_beta   90.00
_cell.angle_gamma   90.00
#
_symmetry.space_group_name_H-M   'P 1'
#
loop_
_entity.id
_entity.type
_entity.pdbx_description
1 polymer ?
#
loop_
_entity_poly.entity_id
_entity_poly.type
_entity_poly.pdbx_seq_one_letter_code
_entity_poly.pdbx_strand_id
1 'polypeptide(L)'
;MLLRYLTKGYKLFYFSIDYVLSWVITWFKFKCNGVSVGLDFVARGVPVVNINLKGTFSIGKKFNTNNGKYHNMIGRQQPCYFIVGKHAVLIIGDNVGLSCTAIVCQNRIEIGDNVKVGGSVVIYDTDFHSLDHTERNSLQENLQH
;
A
#
# COMPACT_ATOMS: atom_id res chain seq x y z
N MET A 1 -36.26 -7.37 -14.01
CA MET A 1 -35.93 -6.00 -13.52
C MET A 1 -35.66 -5.99 -12.00
N LEU A 2 -36.51 -6.61 -11.18
CA LEU A 2 -36.37 -6.74 -9.71
C LEU A 2 -35.02 -7.33 -9.25
N LEU A 3 -34.56 -8.43 -9.86
CA LEU A 3 -33.29 -9.08 -9.51
C LEU A 3 -32.06 -8.16 -9.68
N ARG A 4 -32.09 -7.23 -10.64
CA ARG A 4 -31.00 -6.25 -10.86
C ARG A 4 -30.96 -5.20 -9.74
N TYR A 5 -32.10 -4.82 -9.18
CA TYR A 5 -32.16 -3.90 -8.04
C TYR A 5 -31.72 -4.59 -6.74
N LEU A 6 -32.16 -5.83 -6.52
CA LEU A 6 -31.72 -6.63 -5.37
C LEU A 6 -30.20 -6.83 -5.35
N THR A 7 -29.61 -7.19 -6.50
CA THR A 7 -28.15 -7.36 -6.61
C THR A 7 -27.37 -6.06 -6.42
N LYS A 8 -27.90 -4.91 -6.88
CA LYS A 8 -27.30 -3.59 -6.58
C LYS A 8 -27.39 -3.25 -5.08
N GLY A 9 -28.54 -3.50 -4.45
CA GLY A 9 -28.74 -3.27 -3.01
C GLY A 9 -27.80 -4.12 -2.16
N TYR A 10 -27.69 -5.41 -2.47
CA TYR A 10 -26.73 -6.31 -1.83
C TYR A 10 -25.29 -5.82 -1.97
N LYS A 11 -24.87 -5.41 -3.18
CA LYS A 11 -23.51 -4.90 -3.41
C LYS A 11 -23.22 -3.66 -2.59
N LEU A 12 -24.16 -2.72 -2.50
CA LEU A 12 -24.00 -1.51 -1.68
C LEU A 12 -23.78 -1.88 -0.21
N PHE A 13 -24.62 -2.78 0.33
CA PHE A 13 -24.48 -3.25 1.70
C PHE A 13 -23.13 -3.96 1.94
N TYR A 14 -22.75 -4.86 1.03
CA TYR A 14 -21.46 -5.54 1.07
C TYR A 14 -20.29 -4.56 1.07
N PHE A 15 -20.30 -3.55 0.19
CA PHE A 15 -19.23 -2.56 0.12
C PHE A 15 -19.16 -1.65 1.35
N SER A 16 -20.30 -1.34 1.98
CA SER A 16 -20.30 -0.60 3.24
C SER A 16 -19.63 -1.39 4.37
N ILE A 17 -19.88 -2.71 4.44
CA ILE A 17 -19.22 -3.58 5.43
C ILE A 17 -17.74 -3.73 5.10
N ASP A 18 -17.39 -4.01 3.84
CA ASP A 18 -16.01 -4.13 3.36
C ASP A 18 -15.19 -2.87 3.67
N TYR A 19 -15.78 -1.69 3.51
CA TYR A 19 -15.15 -0.42 3.83
C TYR A 19 -14.74 -0.32 5.31
N VAL A 20 -15.65 -0.65 6.23
CA VAL A 20 -15.38 -0.60 7.67
C VAL A 20 -14.36 -1.66 8.07
N LEU A 21 -14.53 -2.91 7.61
CA LEU A 21 -13.58 -3.99 7.90
C LEU A 21 -12.18 -3.70 7.35
N SER A 22 -12.09 -3.20 6.11
CA SER A 22 -10.84 -2.83 5.47
C SER A 22 -10.11 -1.76 6.27
N TRP A 23 -10.83 -0.74 6.74
CA TRP A 23 -10.26 0.31 7.57
C TRP A 23 -9.71 -0.27 8.88
N VAL A 24 -10.50 -1.07 9.60
CA VAL A 24 -10.10 -1.66 10.90
C VAL A 24 -8.86 -2.55 10.74
N ILE A 25 -8.87 -3.45 9.75
CA ILE A 25 -7.74 -4.35 9.49
C ILE A 25 -6.50 -3.56 9.07
N THR A 26 -6.65 -2.56 8.20
CA THR A 26 -5.54 -1.73 7.74
C THR A 26 -4.94 -0.92 8.87
N TRP A 27 -5.78 -0.33 9.73
CA TRP A 27 -5.35 0.37 10.93
C TRP A 27 -4.51 -0.55 11.83
N PHE A 28 -4.99 -1.76 12.09
CA PHE A 28 -4.26 -2.75 12.89
C PHE A 28 -2.92 -3.11 12.24
N LYS A 29 -2.89 -3.39 10.93
CA LYS A 29 -1.65 -3.70 10.20
C LYS A 29 -0.65 -2.54 10.25
N PHE A 30 -1.10 -1.31 10.07
CA PHE A 30 -0.26 -0.12 10.19
C PHE A 30 0.33 0.00 11.60
N LYS A 31 -0.47 -0.17 12.66
CA LYS A 31 0.03 -0.11 14.03
C LYS A 31 1.00 -1.24 14.36
N CYS A 32 0.72 -2.48 13.94
CA CYS A 32 1.62 -3.62 14.15
C CYS A 32 2.95 -3.49 13.39
N ASN A 33 3.00 -2.70 12.32
CA ASN A 33 4.21 -2.42 11.56
C ASN A 33 4.86 -1.07 11.95
N GLY A 34 4.45 -0.44 13.05
CA GLY A 34 5.05 0.82 13.52
C GLY A 34 4.81 2.03 12.61
N VAL A 35 3.80 1.98 11.74
CA VAL A 35 3.49 3.08 10.81
C VAL A 35 2.89 4.26 11.56
N SER A 36 3.48 5.44 11.36
CA SER A 36 2.94 6.70 11.88
C SER A 36 1.82 7.19 10.95
N VAL A 37 0.57 7.01 11.38
CA VAL A 37 -0.63 7.36 10.61
C VAL A 37 -1.74 7.86 11.55
N GLY A 38 -2.49 8.86 11.07
CA GLY A 38 -3.71 9.36 11.71
C GLY A 38 -4.90 8.41 11.60
N LEU A 39 -6.06 8.81 12.10
CA LEU A 39 -7.32 8.05 11.98
C LEU A 39 -8.16 8.48 10.78
N ASP A 40 -7.76 9.55 10.10
CA ASP A 40 -8.47 10.19 8.98
C ASP A 40 -8.17 9.57 7.61
N PHE A 41 -7.38 8.48 7.57
CA PHE A 41 -7.13 7.76 6.32
C PHE A 41 -8.35 6.95 5.89
N VAL A 42 -8.39 6.68 4.59
CA VAL A 42 -9.37 5.80 3.95
C VAL A 42 -8.66 4.60 3.35
N ALA A 43 -9.12 3.39 3.67
CA ALA A 43 -8.65 2.16 3.06
C ALA A 43 -9.80 1.38 2.43
N ARG A 44 -9.77 1.24 1.11
CA ARG A 44 -10.71 0.42 0.34
C ARG A 44 -10.05 -0.90 -0.02
N GLY A 45 -10.34 -1.96 0.73
CA GLY A 45 -9.51 -3.16 0.76
C GLY A 45 -8.26 -2.98 1.63
N VAL A 46 -7.54 -4.09 1.86
CA VAL A 46 -6.40 -4.14 2.79
C VAL A 46 -5.06 -4.14 2.03
N PRO A 47 -4.11 -3.25 2.33
CA PRO A 47 -2.79 -3.25 1.71
C PRO A 47 -1.89 -4.35 2.28
N VAL A 48 -0.82 -4.66 1.55
CA VAL A 48 0.32 -5.41 2.08
C VAL A 48 1.28 -4.40 2.72
N VAL A 49 1.69 -4.67 3.95
CA VAL A 49 2.55 -3.79 4.75
C VAL A 49 3.60 -4.68 5.39
N ASN A 50 4.87 -4.39 5.10
CA ASN A 50 6.02 -5.05 5.72
C ASN A 50 7.10 -3.99 5.94
N ILE A 51 7.22 -3.55 7.20
CA ILE A 51 8.17 -2.52 7.60
C ILE A 51 9.20 -3.19 8.50
N ASN A 52 10.46 -3.12 8.11
CA ASN A 52 11.55 -3.59 8.94
C ASN A 52 11.54 -2.87 10.29
N LEU A 53 11.91 -3.56 11.38
CA LEU A 53 11.94 -2.99 12.74
C LEU A 53 12.80 -1.72 12.86
N LYS A 54 13.77 -1.54 11.95
CA LYS A 54 14.65 -0.36 11.88
C LYS A 54 14.27 0.61 10.76
N GLY A 55 13.25 0.30 9.96
CA GLY A 55 12.71 1.18 8.94
C GLY A 55 11.70 2.17 9.52
N THR A 56 11.39 3.22 8.78
CA THR A 56 10.38 4.21 9.18
C THR A 56 9.39 4.44 8.05
N PHE A 57 8.10 4.42 8.40
CA PHE A 57 7.02 4.78 7.49
C PHE A 57 6.07 5.78 8.16
N SER A 58 5.95 6.97 7.58
CA SER A 58 5.00 8.00 7.99
C SER A 58 4.02 8.38 6.89
N ILE A 59 2.79 8.68 7.30
CA ILE A 59 1.68 9.05 6.43
C ILE A 59 1.02 10.31 7.00
N GLY A 60 0.90 11.34 6.15
CA GLY A 60 0.19 12.58 6.42
C GLY A 60 -1.33 12.41 6.51
N LYS A 61 -2.03 13.54 6.58
CA LYS A 61 -3.49 13.62 6.70
C LYS A 61 -4.17 13.28 5.37
N LYS A 62 -5.44 12.87 5.43
CA LYS A 62 -6.31 12.60 4.27
C LYS A 62 -5.70 11.61 3.26
N PHE A 63 -4.99 10.61 3.77
CA PHE A 63 -4.45 9.53 2.93
C PHE A 63 -5.55 8.59 2.45
N ASN A 64 -5.52 8.20 1.17
CA ASN A 64 -6.48 7.29 0.57
C ASN A 64 -5.77 6.17 -0.17
N THR A 65 -6.06 4.93 0.19
CA THR A 65 -5.52 3.74 -0.47
C THR A 65 -6.63 2.86 -1.03
N ASN A 66 -6.46 2.45 -2.28
CA ASN A 66 -7.38 1.60 -3.02
C ASN A 66 -6.69 0.27 -3.37
N ASN A 67 -7.10 -0.77 -2.63
CA ASN A 67 -6.46 -2.09 -2.60
C ASN A 67 -7.36 -3.22 -3.12
N GLY A 68 -8.65 -2.96 -3.34
CA GLY A 68 -9.62 -4.00 -3.67
C GLY A 68 -9.95 -4.13 -5.16
N LYS A 69 -10.21 -5.36 -5.59
CA LYS A 69 -10.63 -5.72 -6.96
C LYS A 69 -11.79 -4.89 -7.49
N TYR A 70 -12.72 -4.52 -6.62
CA TYR A 70 -13.95 -3.80 -6.98
C TYR A 70 -13.84 -2.28 -6.85
N HIS A 71 -12.75 -1.79 -6.27
CA HIS A 71 -12.56 -0.37 -6.01
C HIS A 71 -11.77 0.33 -7.12
N ASN A 72 -11.06 -0.44 -7.95
CA ASN A 72 -10.39 0.04 -9.17
C ASN A 72 -10.63 -0.93 -10.34
N MET A 73 -11.80 -0.88 -11.00
CA MET A 73 -12.22 -1.86 -12.03
C MET A 73 -11.49 -1.74 -13.38
N ILE A 74 -10.15 -1.88 -13.41
CA ILE A 74 -9.32 -1.74 -14.61
C ILE A 74 -8.65 -3.05 -15.10
N GLY A 75 -8.89 -4.17 -14.41
CA GLY A 75 -8.47 -5.52 -14.86
C GLY A 75 -7.06 -5.98 -14.46
N ARG A 76 -6.27 -5.15 -13.76
CA ARG A 76 -4.95 -5.50 -13.18
C ARG A 76 -4.86 -5.17 -11.68
N GLN A 77 -5.92 -5.48 -10.93
CA GLN A 77 -5.98 -5.07 -9.53
C GLN A 77 -5.08 -5.93 -8.64
N GLN A 78 -4.21 -5.26 -7.92
CA GLN A 78 -3.48 -5.77 -6.77
C GLN A 78 -3.71 -4.82 -5.59
N PRO A 79 -3.53 -5.26 -4.34
CA PRO A 79 -3.47 -4.32 -3.22
C PRO A 79 -2.27 -3.38 -3.39
N CYS A 80 -2.27 -2.25 -2.69
CA CYS A 80 -1.05 -1.48 -2.54
C CYS A 80 -0.05 -2.28 -1.68
N TYR A 81 1.23 -2.16 -2.01
CA TYR A 81 2.34 -2.76 -1.26
C TYR A 81 3.19 -1.65 -0.67
N PHE A 82 3.45 -1.73 0.63
CA PHE A 82 4.38 -0.87 1.35
C PHE A 82 5.45 -1.75 1.97
N ILE A 83 6.61 -1.82 1.30
CA ILE A 83 7.77 -2.60 1.75
C ILE A 83 8.88 -1.61 2.09
N VAL A 84 9.33 -1.62 3.34
CA VAL A 84 10.37 -0.69 3.81
C VAL A 84 11.47 -1.49 4.48
N GLY A 85 12.67 -1.40 3.90
CA GLY A 85 13.86 -2.10 4.36
C GLY A 85 14.47 -1.52 5.62
N LYS A 86 15.55 -2.16 6.08
CA LYS A 86 16.30 -1.76 7.28
C LYS A 86 16.90 -0.36 7.10
N HIS A 87 16.65 0.54 8.05
CA HIS A 87 17.08 1.95 8.00
C HIS A 87 16.48 2.79 6.87
N ALA A 88 15.58 2.22 6.06
CA ALA A 88 14.92 2.95 4.99
C ALA A 88 13.82 3.87 5.53
N VAL A 89 13.54 4.95 4.80
CA VAL A 89 12.57 5.98 5.19
C VAL A 89 11.55 6.20 4.08
N LEU A 90 10.31 5.78 4.32
CA LEU A 90 9.17 6.06 3.45
C LEU A 90 8.30 7.17 4.06
N ILE A 91 8.07 8.23 3.30
CA ILE A 91 7.24 9.37 3.72
C ILE A 91 6.14 9.57 2.68
N ILE A 92 4.90 9.64 3.15
CA ILE A 92 3.74 10.06 2.36
C ILE A 92 3.18 11.33 2.99
N GLY A 93 3.07 12.40 2.20
CA GLY A 93 2.54 13.69 2.61
C GLY A 93 1.02 13.73 2.78
N ASP A 94 0.48 14.94 2.84
CA ASP A 94 -0.94 15.21 3.03
C ASP A 94 -1.73 15.07 1.73
N ASN A 95 -2.98 14.62 1.84
CA ASN A 95 -3.93 14.51 0.72
C ASN A 95 -3.40 13.65 -0.45
N VAL A 96 -2.81 12.50 -0.11
CA VAL A 96 -2.27 11.54 -1.08
C VAL A 96 -3.25 10.40 -1.36
N GLY A 97 -3.42 10.07 -2.65
CA GLY A 97 -4.22 8.93 -3.10
C GLY A 97 -3.39 7.91 -3.86
N LEU A 98 -3.40 6.64 -3.42
CA LEU A 98 -2.71 5.52 -4.08
C LEU A 98 -3.73 4.46 -4.52
N SER A 99 -3.55 3.90 -5.72
CA SER A 99 -4.41 2.83 -6.23
C SER A 99 -3.56 1.70 -6.79
N CYS A 100 -3.68 0.50 -6.22
CA CYS A 100 -2.95 -0.69 -6.66
C CYS A 100 -1.43 -0.45 -6.86
N THR A 101 -0.83 0.41 -6.04
CA THR A 101 0.55 0.89 -6.18
C THR A 101 1.49 0.06 -5.34
N ALA A 102 2.62 -0.37 -5.90
CA ALA A 102 3.69 -1.00 -5.11
C ALA A 102 4.81 0.00 -4.83
N ILE A 103 5.19 0.13 -3.56
CA ILE A 103 6.31 0.94 -3.10
C ILE A 103 7.27 0.03 -2.35
N VAL A 104 8.51 -0.05 -2.84
CA VAL A 104 9.61 -0.74 -2.15
C VAL A 104 10.71 0.28 -1.91
N CYS A 105 10.94 0.58 -0.63
CA CYS A 105 11.88 1.58 -0.17
C CYS A 105 13.04 0.90 0.57
N GLN A 106 14.25 0.98 0.03
CA GLN A 106 15.47 0.47 0.64
C GLN A 106 16.39 1.59 1.15
N ASN A 107 16.18 2.83 0.73
CA ASN A 107 16.89 4.00 1.25
C ASN A 107 15.90 5.10 1.65
N ARG A 108 15.33 5.82 0.68
CA ARG A 108 14.41 6.92 0.96
C ARG A 108 13.48 7.20 -0.22
N ILE A 109 12.17 7.10 0.04
CA ILE A 109 11.12 7.49 -0.90
C ILE A 109 10.22 8.51 -0.20
N GLU A 110 9.97 9.63 -0.86
CA GLU A 110 9.07 10.68 -0.38
C GLU A 110 8.04 11.02 -1.46
N ILE A 111 6.77 10.86 -1.11
CA ILE A 111 5.64 11.32 -1.92
C ILE A 111 5.11 12.59 -1.25
N GLY A 112 5.24 13.72 -1.93
CA GLY A 112 4.79 15.02 -1.41
C GLY A 112 3.26 15.16 -1.33
N ASP A 113 2.82 16.36 -0.95
CA ASP A 113 1.40 16.64 -0.74
C ASP A 113 0.60 16.68 -2.06
N ASN A 114 -0.69 16.39 -1.97
CA ASN A 114 -1.66 16.49 -3.07
C ASN A 114 -1.35 15.59 -4.28
N VAL A 115 -0.67 14.45 -4.05
CA VAL A 115 -0.29 13.51 -5.10
C VAL A 115 -1.37 12.44 -5.30
N LYS A 116 -1.63 12.08 -6.55
CA LYS A 116 -2.41 10.89 -6.91
C LYS A 116 -1.54 9.96 -7.74
N VAL A 117 -1.37 8.73 -7.26
CA VAL A 117 -0.68 7.66 -7.98
C VAL A 117 -1.72 6.69 -8.52
N GLY A 118 -1.70 6.52 -9.84
CA GLY A 118 -2.64 5.68 -10.58
C GLY A 118 -2.49 4.19 -10.31
N GLY A 119 -3.43 3.43 -10.87
CA GLY A 119 -3.46 1.97 -10.85
C GLY A 119 -2.16 1.34 -11.35
N SER A 120 -1.64 0.35 -10.63
CA SER A 120 -0.52 -0.52 -11.08
C SER A 120 0.81 0.20 -11.26
N VAL A 121 0.98 1.39 -10.70
CA VAL A 121 2.28 2.07 -10.63
C VAL A 121 3.20 1.34 -9.65
N VAL A 122 4.48 1.27 -10.00
CA VAL A 122 5.56 0.76 -9.15
C VAL A 122 6.55 1.88 -8.88
N ILE A 123 6.98 2.04 -7.63
CA ILE A 123 7.97 3.04 -7.20
C ILE A 123 9.01 2.34 -6.34
N TYR A 124 10.23 2.21 -6.87
CA TYR A 124 11.35 1.54 -6.22
C TYR A 124 12.57 2.44 -6.25
N ASP A 125 13.35 2.44 -5.17
CA ASP A 125 14.69 3.06 -5.10
C ASP A 125 15.82 2.00 -5.08
N THR A 126 15.50 0.78 -5.51
CA THR A 126 16.38 -0.38 -5.58
C THR A 126 16.14 -1.14 -6.89
N ASP A 127 17.19 -1.81 -7.37
CA ASP A 127 17.14 -2.79 -8.46
C ASP A 127 16.95 -4.23 -7.96
N PHE A 128 16.78 -4.42 -6.64
CA PHE A 128 16.63 -5.71 -5.97
C PHE A 128 17.86 -6.63 -6.04
N HIS A 129 19.03 -6.07 -6.30
CA HIS A 129 20.27 -6.82 -6.42
C HIS A 129 21.42 -6.15 -5.65
N SER A 130 22.40 -6.95 -5.23
CA SER A 130 23.68 -6.51 -4.68
C SER A 130 24.48 -5.81 -5.78
N LEU A 131 25.27 -4.81 -5.37
CA LEU A 131 26.23 -4.16 -6.25
C LEU A 131 27.47 -5.03 -6.49
N ASP A 132 27.76 -5.98 -5.59
CA ASP A 132 28.83 -6.95 -5.76
C ASP A 132 28.43 -8.01 -6.80
N HIS A 133 29.21 -8.13 -7.87
CA HIS A 133 28.92 -9.09 -8.94
C HIS A 133 29.05 -10.54 -8.48
N THR A 134 29.87 -10.82 -7.46
CA THR A 134 30.04 -12.18 -6.93
C THR A 134 28.82 -12.63 -6.15
N GLU A 135 28.25 -11.74 -5.34
CA GLU A 135 26.98 -11.98 -4.64
C GLU A 135 25.81 -12.05 -5.62
N ARG A 136 25.74 -11.13 -6.57
CA ARG A 136 24.68 -11.08 -7.59
C ARG A 136 24.58 -12.34 -8.44
N ASN A 137 25.73 -12.94 -8.76
CA ASN A 137 25.79 -14.16 -9.57
C ASN A 137 25.61 -15.44 -8.75
N SER A 138 25.44 -15.33 -7.43
CA SER A 138 25.18 -16.49 -6.58
C SER A 138 23.73 -16.96 -6.72
N LEU A 139 23.47 -18.25 -6.48
CA LEU A 139 22.11 -18.82 -6.55
C LEU A 139 21.14 -18.19 -5.54
N GLN A 140 21.66 -17.63 -4.45
CA GLN A 140 20.88 -16.98 -3.42
C GLN A 140 21.59 -15.70 -2.98
N GLU A 141 21.09 -14.59 -3.48
CA GLU A 141 21.56 -13.27 -3.11
C GLU A 141 21.05 -12.92 -1.70
N ASN A 142 21.94 -12.47 -0.81
CA ASN A 142 21.57 -12.02 0.53
C ASN A 142 20.95 -10.62 0.45
N LEU A 143 19.71 -10.57 -0.02
CA LEU A 143 18.94 -9.34 -0.05
C LEU A 143 18.50 -9.00 1.38
N GLN A 144 19.05 -7.91 1.92
CA GLN A 144 18.61 -7.36 3.21
C GLN A 144 17.24 -6.69 3.06
N HIS A 145 16.19 -7.50 2.86
CA HIS A 145 14.80 -7.03 2.89
C HIS A 145 14.33 -6.77 4.34
#